data_AF-A0A7Y5F7X2-F1
#
_entry.id   AF-A0A7Y5F7X2-F1
#
_cell.length_a   1.000
_cell.length_b   1.000
_cell.length_c   1.000
_cell.angle_alpha   90.00
_cell.angle_beta   90.00
_cell.angle_gamma   90.00
#
_symmetry.space_group_name_H-M   'P 1'
#
loop_
_entity.id
_entity.type
_entity.pdbx_description
1 polymer ?
#
loop_
_entity_poly.entity_id
_entity_poly.type
_entity_poly.pdbx_seq_one_letter_code
_entity_poly.pdbx_strand_id
1 'polypeptide(L)'
;MHHEDALQRLKYIEGHIRGIQRMLEDDKYCIDVIRQIQAVQAALNKVSNKILEGHLNACVTTAIRGDDLAERERVVNEITSIFSTANEL
;
A
#
# COMPACT_ATOMS: atom_id res chain seq x y z
N MET A 1 -15.11 -6.03 3.33
CA MET A 1 -13.69 -5.96 2.90
C MET A 1 -12.85 -6.67 3.95
N HIS A 2 -12.29 -7.83 3.63
CA HIS A 2 -11.48 -8.58 4.59
C HIS A 2 -10.01 -8.17 4.47
N HIS A 3 -9.54 -7.34 5.41
CA HIS A 3 -8.16 -6.84 5.46
C HIS A 3 -7.15 -7.84 6.02
N GLU A 4 -7.57 -9.07 6.32
CA GLU A 4 -6.75 -10.05 7.03
C GLU A 4 -5.47 -10.42 6.27
N ASP A 5 -5.53 -10.59 4.94
CA ASP A 5 -4.33 -10.83 4.11
C ASP A 5 -3.40 -9.59 4.07
N ALA A 6 -3.96 -8.38 4.03
CA ALA A 6 -3.15 -7.16 4.07
C ALA A 6 -2.45 -7.00 5.42
N LEU A 7 -3.16 -7.26 6.53
CA LEU A 7 -2.59 -7.26 7.88
C LEU A 7 -1.49 -8.30 8.03
N GLN A 8 -1.69 -9.50 7.50
CA GLN A 8 -0.67 -10.55 7.55
C GLN A 8 0.59 -10.15 6.77
N ARG A 9 0.44 -9.54 5.60
CA ARG A 9 1.57 -9.00 4.82
C ARG A 9 2.33 -7.90 5.55
N LEU A 10 1.61 -7.00 6.23
CA LEU A 10 2.23 -5.96 7.04
C LEU A 10 3.07 -6.54 8.18
N LYS A 11 2.60 -7.60 8.86
CA LYS A 11 3.39 -8.32 9.88
C LYS A 11 4.69 -8.91 9.32
N TYR A 12 4.67 -9.44 8.09
CA TYR A 12 5.89 -9.91 7.43
C TYR A 12 6.85 -8.74 7.11
N ILE A 13 6.32 -7.64 6.57
CA ILE A 13 7.09 -6.44 6.28
C ILE A 13 7.76 -5.88 7.54
N GLU A 14 7.05 -5.84 8.66
CA GLU A 14 7.59 -5.45 9.96
C GLU A 14 8.80 -6.32 10.37
N GLY A 15 8.72 -7.64 10.11
CA GLY A 15 9.84 -8.55 10.30
C GLY A 15 11.05 -8.23 9.41
N HIS A 16 10.81 -7.84 8.16
CA HIS A 16 11.87 -7.41 7.23
C HIS A 16 12.51 -6.08 7.66
N ILE A 17 11.72 -5.12 8.14
CA ILE A 17 12.23 -3.85 8.69
C ILE A 17 13.16 -4.12 9.88
N ARG A 18 12.75 -5.00 10.81
CA ARG A 18 13.64 -5.46 11.90
C ARG A 18 14.90 -6.14 11.39
N GLY A 19 14.82 -6.87 10.29
CA GLY A 19 15.97 -7.45 9.61
C GLY A 19 16.97 -6.39 9.14
N ILE A 20 16.47 -5.34 8.48
CA ILE A 20 17.27 -4.20 8.01
C ILE A 20 17.94 -3.48 9.17
N GLN A 21 17.23 -3.25 10.29
CA GLN A 21 17.80 -2.65 11.49
C GLN A 21 19.02 -3.45 11.99
N ARG A 22 18.90 -4.77 12.12
CA ARG A 22 20.03 -5.63 12.48
C ARG A 22 21.17 -5.60 11.47
N MET A 23 20.87 -5.49 10.18
CA MET A 23 21.92 -5.37 9.16
C MET A 23 22.73 -4.07 9.33
N LEU A 24 22.10 -2.99 9.79
CA LEU A 24 22.80 -1.75 10.11
C LEU A 24 23.62 -1.88 11.40
N GLU A 25 23.06 -2.50 12.44
CA GLU A 25 23.76 -2.78 13.71
C GLU A 25 25.01 -3.67 13.50
N ASP A 26 24.93 -4.60 12.56
CA ASP A 26 26.01 -5.53 12.20
C ASP A 26 27.01 -4.97 11.16
N ASP A 27 26.92 -3.67 10.82
CA ASP A 27 27.73 -3.03 9.78
C ASP A 27 27.77 -3.81 8.44
N LYS A 28 26.61 -4.37 8.03
CA LYS A 28 26.51 -5.11 6.76
C LYS A 28 26.74 -4.18 5.57
N TYR A 29 27.18 -4.78 4.45
CA TYR A 29 27.47 -4.05 3.23
C TYR A 29 26.26 -3.22 2.74
N CYS A 30 26.50 -1.92 2.53
CA CYS A 30 25.44 -0.94 2.26
C CYS A 30 24.55 -1.32 1.07
N ILE A 31 25.11 -1.94 0.03
CA ILE A 31 24.33 -2.35 -1.15
C ILE A 31 23.30 -3.44 -0.79
N ASP A 32 23.63 -4.34 0.13
CA ASP A 32 22.69 -5.39 0.55
C ASP A 32 21.59 -4.81 1.43
N VAL A 33 21.91 -3.82 2.28
CA VAL A 33 20.91 -3.06 3.05
C VAL A 33 19.95 -2.34 2.09
N ILE A 34 20.47 -1.64 1.09
CA ILE A 34 19.67 -0.94 0.07
C ILE A 34 18.75 -1.92 -0.68
N ARG A 35 19.24 -3.09 -1.07
CA ARG A 35 18.42 -4.13 -1.71
C ARG A 35 17.27 -4.60 -0.82
N GLN A 36 17.51 -4.78 0.49
CA GLN A 36 16.45 -5.16 1.41
C GLN A 36 15.41 -4.03 1.58
N ILE A 37 15.84 -2.77 1.64
CA ILE A 37 14.93 -1.61 1.67
C ILE A 37 14.05 -1.60 0.41
N GLN A 38 14.64 -1.81 -0.78
CA GLN A 38 13.87 -1.89 -2.03
C GLN A 38 12.87 -3.05 -2.03
N ALA A 39 13.24 -4.20 -1.47
CA ALA A 39 12.31 -5.32 -1.31
C ALA A 39 11.13 -4.97 -0.38
N VAL A 40 11.37 -4.24 0.71
CA VAL A 40 10.32 -3.73 1.61
C VAL A 40 9.41 -2.74 0.89
N GLN A 41 9.96 -1.78 0.14
CA GLN A 41 9.17 -0.83 -0.66
C GLN A 41 8.26 -1.56 -1.66
N ALA A 42 8.81 -2.55 -2.37
CA ALA A 42 8.02 -3.35 -3.30
C ALA A 42 6.90 -4.16 -2.60
N ALA A 43 7.15 -4.67 -1.40
CA ALA A 43 6.15 -5.36 -0.61
C ALA A 43 5.03 -4.41 -0.13
N LEU A 44 5.38 -3.20 0.33
CA LEU A 44 4.42 -2.16 0.70
C LEU A 44 3.53 -1.75 -0.49
N ASN A 45 4.13 -1.56 -1.67
CA ASN A 45 3.37 -1.25 -2.89
C ASN A 45 2.36 -2.35 -3.23
N LYS A 46 2.71 -3.63 -3.05
CA LYS A 46 1.76 -4.74 -3.24
C LYS A 46 0.60 -4.71 -2.25
N VAL A 47 0.86 -4.35 -0.99
CA VAL A 47 -0.20 -4.20 0.03
C VAL A 47 -1.14 -3.04 -0.35
N SER A 48 -0.58 -1.89 -0.72
CA SER A 48 -1.34 -0.71 -1.15
C SER A 48 -2.26 -1.05 -2.33
N ASN A 49 -1.70 -1.66 -3.38
CA ASN A 49 -2.47 -2.07 -4.57
C ASN A 49 -3.63 -3.01 -4.22
N LYS A 50 -3.41 -3.95 -3.29
CA LYS A 50 -4.46 -4.90 -2.89
C LYS A 50 -5.59 -4.24 -2.10
N ILE A 51 -5.26 -3.27 -1.24
CA ILE A 51 -6.27 -2.47 -0.53
C ILE A 51 -7.06 -1.63 -1.53
N LEU A 52 -6.36 -0.98 -2.47
CA LEU A 52 -6.99 -0.19 -3.53
C LEU A 52 -7.93 -1.04 -4.39
N GLU A 53 -7.49 -2.21 -4.85
CA GLU A 53 -8.33 -3.15 -5.61
C GLU A 53 -9.61 -3.51 -4.84
N GLY A 54 -9.52 -3.77 -3.54
CA GLY A 54 -10.67 -4.00 -2.68
C GLY A 54 -11.64 -2.81 -2.63
N HIS A 55 -11.10 -1.60 -2.53
CA HIS A 55 -11.89 -0.36 -2.53
C HIS A 55 -12.58 -0.13 -3.89
N LEU A 56 -11.89 -0.32 -5.01
CA LEU A 56 -12.46 -0.18 -6.36
C LEU A 56 -13.61 -1.19 -6.58
N ASN A 57 -13.42 -2.44 -6.18
CA ASN A 57 -14.43 -3.48 -6.36
C ASN A 57 -15.68 -3.29 -5.47
N ALA A 58 -15.54 -2.67 -4.30
CA ALA A 58 -16.66 -2.46 -3.39
C ALA A 58 -17.29 -1.07 -3.53
N CYS A 59 -16.52 -0.01 -3.27
CA CYS A 59 -17.02 1.35 -3.15
C CYS A 59 -17.33 1.97 -4.52
N VAL A 60 -16.36 1.92 -5.45
CA VAL A 60 -16.55 2.50 -6.80
C VAL A 60 -17.64 1.75 -7.57
N THR A 61 -17.62 0.42 -7.55
CA THR A 61 -18.63 -0.38 -8.24
C THR A 61 -20.04 -0.10 -7.72
N THR A 62 -20.19 0.12 -6.40
CA THR A 62 -21.48 0.48 -5.80
C THR A 62 -21.90 1.90 -6.19
N ALA A 63 -21.00 2.88 -6.08
CA ALA A 63 -21.29 4.28 -6.41
C ALA A 63 -21.68 4.44 -7.89
N ILE A 64 -20.99 3.78 -8.82
CA ILE A 64 -21.31 3.83 -10.25
C ILE A 64 -22.69 3.21 -10.55
N ARG A 65 -23.10 2.17 -9.81
CA ARG A 65 -24.40 1.50 -10.01
C ARG A 65 -25.57 2.26 -9.37
N GLY A 66 -25.33 3.08 -8.37
CA GLY A 66 -26.35 3.93 -7.73
C GLY A 66 -26.60 5.21 -8.53
N ASP A 67 -27.74 5.86 -8.30
CA ASP A 67 -28.16 7.07 -9.05
C ASP A 67 -27.64 8.40 -8.44
N ASP A 68 -26.86 8.34 -7.37
CA ASP A 68 -26.32 9.52 -6.68
C ASP A 68 -25.03 10.01 -7.37
N LEU A 69 -25.15 11.13 -8.09
CA LEU A 69 -24.02 11.77 -8.77
C LEU A 69 -22.98 12.34 -7.78
N ALA A 70 -23.40 12.83 -6.62
CA ALA A 70 -22.47 13.39 -5.64
C ALA A 70 -21.61 12.28 -5.00
N GLU A 71 -22.21 11.12 -4.73
CA GLU A 71 -21.46 9.95 -4.24
C GLU A 71 -20.47 9.43 -5.29
N ARG A 72 -20.85 9.43 -6.58
CA ARG A 72 -19.93 9.07 -7.67
C ARG A 72 -18.72 10.00 -7.73
N GLU A 73 -18.93 11.33 -7.72
CA GLU A 73 -17.83 12.31 -7.73
C GLU A 73 -16.94 12.16 -6.49
N ARG A 74 -17.53 11.96 -5.31
CA ARG A 74 -16.79 11.80 -4.05
C ARG A 74 -15.80 10.64 -4.11
N VAL A 75 -16.26 9.46 -4.51
CA VAL A 75 -15.40 8.26 -4.56
C VAL A 75 -14.30 8.39 -5.63
N VAL A 76 -14.58 9.02 -6.77
CA VAL A 76 -13.57 9.29 -7.80
C VAL A 76 -12.50 10.26 -7.30
N ASN A 77 -12.90 11.32 -6.59
CA ASN A 77 -11.98 12.30 -6.03
C ASN A 77 -11.08 11.71 -4.94
N GLU A 78 -11.60 10.82 -4.08
CA GLU A 78 -10.79 10.09 -3.08
C GLU A 78 -9.62 9.35 -3.75
N ILE A 79 -9.88 8.59 -4.81
CA ILE A 79 -8.83 7.84 -5.52
C ILE A 79 -7.83 8.79 -6.16
N THR A 80 -8.32 9.84 -6.81
CA THR A 80 -7.46 10.84 -7.48
C THR A 80 -6.50 11.51 -6.48
N SER A 81 -6.97 11.83 -5.27
CA SER A 81 -6.11 12.43 -4.23
C SER A 81 -4.99 11.51 -3.74
N ILE A 82 -5.22 10.19 -3.69
CA ILE A 82 -4.20 9.23 -3.26
C ILE A 82 -3.03 9.21 -4.26
N PHE A 83 -3.34 9.26 -5.56
CA PHE A 83 -2.33 9.23 -6.63
C PHE A 83 -1.60 10.56 -6.81
N SER A 84 -2.21 11.70 -6.51
CA SER A 84 -1.50 12.98 -6.52
C SER A 84 -0.46 13.06 -5.40
N THR A 85 -0.79 12.62 -4.18
CA THR A 85 0.15 12.64 -3.05
C THR A 85 1.31 11.67 -3.23
N ALA A 86 1.08 10.50 -3.84
CA ALA A 86 2.13 9.53 -4.12
C ALA A 86 3.18 10.04 -5.13
N ASN A 87 2.88 11.09 -5.89
CA ASN A 87 3.74 11.65 -6.93
C ASN A 87 4.47 12.93 -6.48
N GLU A 88 4.30 13.33 -5.22
CA GLU A 88 4.94 14.51 -4.59
C GLU A 88 6.03 14.14 -3.56
N LEU A 89 6.28 12.85 -3.34
CA LEU A 89 7.35 12.29 -2.49
C LEU A 89 8.50 11.74 -3.35
#